data_AF-A0A443S4L7-F1
#
_entry.id   AF-A0A443S4L7-F1
#
_cell.length_a   1.000
_cell.length_b   1.000
_cell.length_c   1.000
_cell.angle_alpha   90.00
_cell.angle_beta   90.00
_cell.angle_gamma   90.00
#
_symmetry.space_group_name_H-M   'P 1'
#
loop_
_entity.id
_entity.type
_entity.pdbx_description
1 polymer ?
#
loop_
_entity_poly.entity_id
_entity_poly.type
_entity_poly.pdbx_seq_one_letter_code
_entity_poly.pdbx_strand_id
1 'polypeptide(L)'
;MCYRHYNFALDFLSKLCLSEKFSDVSFKCGEQSIPAHKTILAASSPFFENELFSEANKEKTEFHFDCKPEIFEYVLRYIYTDLLSNLCLNEKFSDVHFKCGDHSVPAHKTILAASSPFFEDALLSEENKEKTEINLDCKPEVFEYVLRYIYTGKMNVEDLSDNDVIGLFTLIQKMQLPRLLNAVTKRMNTIEMSVENVGLMYEPAVETKSNI
;
A
#
# COMPACT_ATOMS: atom_id res chain seq x y z
N MET A 1 29.31 1.44 -7.66
CA MET A 1 28.31 1.34 -8.75
C MET A 1 26.91 1.43 -8.14
N CYS A 2 25.97 2.01 -8.88
CA CYS A 2 24.73 2.67 -8.44
C CYS A 2 23.81 1.95 -7.44
N TYR A 3 23.54 2.60 -6.30
CA TYR A 3 22.33 2.41 -5.47
C TYR A 3 21.62 3.75 -5.21
N ARG A 4 21.54 4.62 -6.23
CA ARG A 4 20.79 5.89 -6.13
C ARG A 4 19.70 5.96 -7.17
N HIS A 5 18.66 5.17 -6.94
CA HIS A 5 17.29 5.56 -7.23
C HIS A 5 16.47 5.19 -6.00
N TYR A 6 16.70 5.91 -4.90
CA TYR A 6 15.82 5.87 -3.74
C TYR A 6 14.49 6.46 -4.21
N ASN A 7 13.55 5.61 -4.62
CA ASN A 7 12.20 6.03 -4.93
C ASN A 7 11.61 6.56 -3.63
N PHE A 8 11.64 7.88 -3.46
CA PHE A 8 11.15 8.56 -2.26
C PHE A 8 9.73 8.12 -1.89
N ALA A 9 8.91 7.72 -2.86
CA ALA A 9 7.55 7.21 -2.63
C ALA A 9 7.50 5.96 -1.72
N LEU A 10 8.56 5.16 -1.64
CA LEU A 10 8.65 4.00 -0.74
C LEU A 10 9.21 4.34 0.65
N ASP A 11 9.37 5.63 1.00
CA ASP A 11 9.90 6.05 2.30
C ASP A 11 9.10 5.47 3.47
N PHE A 12 7.80 5.25 3.31
CA PHE A 12 6.97 4.59 4.34
C PHE A 12 7.20 3.08 4.42
N LEU A 13 7.47 2.40 3.29
CA LEU A 13 7.78 0.96 3.29
C LEU A 13 9.18 0.67 3.81
N SER A 14 10.11 1.59 3.54
CA SER A 14 11.41 1.59 4.20
C SER A 14 11.28 1.85 5.71
N LYS A 15 10.28 2.62 6.16
CA LYS A 15 9.97 2.80 7.58
C LYS A 15 9.25 1.60 8.20
N LEU A 16 8.51 0.84 7.41
CA LEU A 16 7.86 -0.40 7.82
C LEU A 16 8.89 -1.54 7.98
N CYS A 17 9.91 -1.56 7.11
CA CYS A 17 11.06 -2.46 7.26
C CYS A 17 11.73 -2.22 8.62
N LEU A 18 11.88 -3.28 9.42
CA LEU A 18 12.41 -3.24 10.79
C LEU A 18 11.54 -2.44 11.79
N SER A 19 10.31 -2.08 11.43
CA SER A 19 9.34 -1.51 12.37
C SER A 19 8.70 -2.60 13.21
N GLU A 20 8.47 -2.31 14.48
CA GLU A 20 7.55 -3.09 15.32
C GLU A 20 6.08 -2.81 14.98
N LYS A 21 5.81 -1.72 14.25
CA LYS A 21 4.45 -1.35 13.87
C LYS A 21 3.89 -2.41 12.93
N PHE A 22 2.82 -3.07 13.37
CA PHE A 22 2.12 -4.15 12.66
C PHE A 22 2.93 -5.46 12.51
N SER A 23 4.09 -5.59 13.17
CA SER A 23 4.89 -6.80 13.06
C SER A 23 4.22 -7.97 13.78
N ASP A 24 4.07 -9.08 13.07
CA ASP A 24 3.47 -10.34 13.56
C ASP A 24 4.50 -11.47 13.67
N VAL A 25 5.76 -11.19 13.35
CA VAL A 25 6.89 -12.10 13.47
C VAL A 25 8.19 -11.35 13.78
N SER A 26 9.10 -11.99 14.52
CA SER A 26 10.48 -11.55 14.73
C SER A 26 11.48 -12.64 14.32
N PHE A 27 12.66 -12.20 13.90
CA PHE A 27 13.76 -13.06 13.51
C PHE A 27 14.96 -12.82 14.39
N LYS A 28 15.36 -13.84 15.15
CA LYS A 28 16.55 -13.81 15.98
C LYS A 28 17.78 -14.18 15.17
N CYS A 29 18.65 -13.21 14.96
CA CYS A 29 19.93 -13.32 14.25
C CYS A 29 21.05 -13.00 15.24
N GLY A 30 21.75 -14.03 15.73
CA GLY A 30 22.66 -13.87 16.88
C GLY A 30 21.93 -13.34 18.12
N GLU A 31 22.39 -12.21 18.64
CA GLU A 31 21.80 -11.54 19.82
C GLU A 31 20.70 -10.53 19.46
N GLN A 32 20.48 -10.26 18.17
CA GLN A 32 19.49 -9.28 17.72
C GLN A 32 18.18 -9.96 17.34
N SER A 33 17.06 -9.35 17.75
CA SER A 33 15.71 -9.73 17.31
C SER A 33 15.19 -8.66 16.36
N ILE A 34 14.83 -9.07 15.14
CA ILE A 34 14.44 -8.17 14.05
C ILE A 34 12.95 -8.36 13.75
N PRO A 35 12.09 -7.34 13.93
CA PRO A 35 10.66 -7.45 13.62
C PRO A 35 10.40 -7.43 12.10
N ALA A 36 9.36 -8.14 11.68
CA ALA A 36 8.92 -8.22 10.29
C ALA A 36 7.42 -8.62 10.18
N HIS A 37 6.95 -8.75 8.93
CA HIS A 37 5.55 -8.98 8.58
C HIS A 37 5.43 -10.27 7.76
N LYS A 38 4.69 -11.28 8.27
CA LYS A 38 4.56 -12.60 7.64
C LYS A 38 4.01 -12.50 6.23
N THR A 39 2.98 -11.68 6.02
CA THR A 39 2.33 -11.49 4.70
C THR A 39 3.32 -10.99 3.65
N ILE A 40 4.13 -9.98 3.98
CA ILE A 40 5.14 -9.41 3.09
C ILE A 40 6.22 -10.45 2.76
N LEU A 41 6.73 -11.18 3.76
CA LEU A 41 7.78 -12.17 3.56
C LEU A 41 7.32 -13.38 2.76
N ALA A 42 6.16 -13.93 3.10
CA ALA A 42 5.62 -15.14 2.48
C ALA A 42 5.26 -14.92 1.01
N ALA A 43 4.67 -13.77 0.67
CA ALA A 43 4.41 -13.45 -0.72
C ALA A 43 5.68 -13.22 -1.55
N SER A 44 6.76 -12.81 -0.90
CA SER A 44 8.03 -12.52 -1.56
C SER A 44 8.91 -13.76 -1.75
N SER A 45 8.67 -14.84 -1.00
CA SER A 45 9.50 -16.04 -1.06
C SER A 45 8.74 -17.30 -0.65
N PRO A 46 8.73 -18.36 -1.49
CA PRO A 46 8.20 -19.66 -1.11
C PRO A 46 8.88 -20.26 0.14
N PHE A 47 10.15 -19.91 0.38
CA PHE A 47 10.84 -20.32 1.60
C PHE A 47 10.15 -19.72 2.83
N PHE A 48 9.89 -18.41 2.83
CA PHE A 48 9.20 -17.76 3.95
C PHE A 48 7.75 -18.19 4.06
N GLU A 49 7.05 -18.42 2.95
CA GLU A 49 5.71 -18.97 2.99
C GLU A 49 5.68 -20.32 3.71
N ASN A 50 6.49 -21.27 3.27
CA ASN A 50 6.52 -22.60 3.88
C ASN A 50 6.98 -22.55 5.34
N GLU A 51 7.98 -21.71 5.64
CA GLU A 51 8.51 -21.59 7.00
C GLU A 51 7.50 -20.94 7.95
N LEU A 52 6.86 -19.84 7.54
CA LEU A 52 6.01 -19.01 8.40
C LEU A 52 4.56 -19.51 8.50
N PHE A 53 4.05 -20.17 7.46
CA PHE A 53 2.66 -20.63 7.38
C PHE A 53 2.52 -22.16 7.44
N SER A 54 3.59 -22.90 7.77
CA SER A 54 3.44 -24.34 8.04
C SER A 54 2.61 -24.58 9.31
N GLU A 55 1.89 -25.72 9.34
CA GLU A 55 1.10 -26.15 10.50
C GLU A 55 1.92 -26.19 11.80
N ALA A 56 3.20 -26.56 11.72
CA ALA A 56 4.10 -26.59 12.87
C ALA A 56 4.47 -25.20 13.41
N ASN A 57 4.39 -24.16 12.58
CA ASN A 57 4.84 -22.81 12.90
C ASN A 57 3.72 -21.76 12.91
N LYS A 58 2.45 -22.17 12.78
CA LYS A 58 1.30 -21.26 12.67
C LYS A 58 1.22 -20.24 13.82
N GLU A 59 1.40 -20.72 15.05
CA GLU A 59 1.38 -19.90 16.28
C GLU A 59 2.75 -19.32 16.65
N LYS A 60 3.79 -19.64 15.87
CA LYS A 60 5.15 -19.18 16.15
C LYS A 60 5.31 -17.73 15.71
N THR A 61 5.87 -16.93 16.61
CA THR A 61 6.12 -15.50 16.41
C THR A 61 7.59 -15.14 16.39
N GLU A 62 8.50 -16.05 16.78
CA GLU A 62 9.95 -15.83 16.72
C GLU A 62 10.66 -16.97 16.00
N PHE A 63 11.49 -16.65 15.00
CA PHE A 63 12.27 -17.61 14.22
C PHE A 63 13.76 -17.34 14.38
N HIS A 64 14.57 -18.40 14.51
CA HIS A 64 16.03 -18.24 14.62
C HIS A 64 16.69 -18.46 13.26
N PHE A 65 17.55 -17.52 12.86
CA PHE A 65 18.35 -17.59 11.64
C PHE A 65 19.83 -17.47 12.00
N ASP A 66 20.61 -18.49 11.67
CA ASP A 66 22.06 -18.47 11.84
C ASP A 66 22.71 -17.60 10.75
N CYS A 67 22.59 -16.29 10.92
CA CYS A 67 23.20 -15.29 10.05
C CYS A 67 23.53 -14.01 10.81
N LYS A 68 24.41 -13.20 10.22
CA LYS A 68 24.72 -11.88 10.77
C LYS A 68 23.51 -10.95 10.59
N PRO A 69 23.12 -10.16 11.61
CA PRO A 69 21.97 -9.27 11.53
C PRO A 69 22.00 -8.34 10.31
N GLU A 70 23.17 -7.80 9.97
CA GLU A 70 23.32 -6.84 8.87
C GLU A 70 23.04 -7.49 7.50
N ILE A 71 23.28 -8.80 7.37
CA ILE A 71 22.95 -9.56 6.16
C ILE A 71 21.45 -9.78 6.08
N PHE A 72 20.80 -10.14 7.19
CA PHE A 72 19.36 -10.34 7.21
C PHE A 72 18.60 -9.04 6.96
N GLU A 73 19.03 -7.93 7.56
CA GLU A 73 18.48 -6.60 7.28
C GLU A 73 18.58 -6.22 5.79
N TYR A 74 19.68 -6.56 5.12
CA TYR A 74 19.82 -6.33 3.69
C TYR A 74 18.78 -7.12 2.88
N VAL A 75 18.54 -8.38 3.26
CA VAL A 75 17.51 -9.24 2.64
C VAL A 75 16.12 -8.66 2.88
N LEU A 76 15.80 -8.28 4.13
CA LEU A 76 14.53 -7.65 4.45
C LEU A 76 14.33 -6.36 3.65
N ARG A 77 15.35 -5.50 3.57
CA ARG A 77 15.23 -4.27 2.79
C ARG A 77 14.89 -4.57 1.34
N TYR A 78 15.58 -5.52 0.70
CA TYR A 78 15.28 -5.95 -0.67
C TYR A 78 13.84 -6.45 -0.82
N ILE A 79 13.34 -7.23 0.12
CA ILE A 79 11.95 -7.71 0.12
C ILE A 79 10.96 -6.54 0.19
N TYR A 80 11.17 -5.60 1.11
CA TYR A 80 10.24 -4.48 1.34
C TYR A 80 10.32 -3.38 0.27
N THR A 81 11.38 -3.35 -0.55
CA THR A 81 11.56 -2.34 -1.61
C THR A 81 11.32 -2.88 -3.01
N ASP A 82 11.89 -4.03 -3.35
CA ASP A 82 11.94 -4.52 -4.74
C ASP A 82 10.85 -5.57 -5.02
N LEU A 83 10.49 -6.37 -4.01
CA LEU A 83 9.53 -7.47 -4.19
C LEU A 83 8.10 -7.11 -3.82
N LEU A 84 7.89 -6.01 -3.10
CA LEU A 84 6.56 -5.62 -2.64
C LEU A 84 5.56 -5.40 -3.79
N SER A 85 6.04 -5.00 -4.97
CA SER A 85 5.18 -4.87 -6.16
C SER A 85 4.45 -6.16 -6.54
N ASN A 86 4.98 -7.34 -6.18
CA ASN A 86 4.36 -8.64 -6.44
C ASN A 86 3.11 -8.90 -5.59
N LEU A 87 2.91 -8.14 -4.52
CA LEU A 87 1.72 -8.20 -3.65
C LEU A 87 0.58 -7.32 -4.17
N CYS A 88 0.84 -6.42 -5.11
CA CYS A 88 -0.18 -5.50 -5.61
C CYS A 88 -1.28 -6.28 -6.35
N LEU A 89 -2.53 -6.12 -5.90
CA LEU A 89 -3.71 -6.82 -6.44
C LEU A 89 -3.62 -8.36 -6.35
N ASN A 90 -2.76 -8.87 -5.47
CA ASN A 90 -2.58 -10.31 -5.30
C ASN A 90 -3.55 -10.85 -4.24
N GLU A 91 -4.42 -11.78 -4.63
CA GLU A 91 -5.34 -12.46 -3.71
C GLU A 91 -4.61 -13.21 -2.58
N LYS A 92 -3.41 -13.70 -2.87
CA LYS A 92 -2.63 -14.46 -1.89
C LYS A 92 -2.16 -13.55 -0.77
N PHE A 93 -2.48 -13.93 0.47
CA PHE A 93 -2.19 -13.19 1.70
C PHE A 93 -2.95 -11.86 1.84
N SER A 94 -3.89 -11.54 0.94
CA SER A 94 -4.78 -10.40 1.13
C SER A 94 -5.70 -10.65 2.32
N ASP A 95 -5.76 -9.67 3.22
CA ASP A 95 -6.55 -9.68 4.46
C ASP A 95 -7.69 -8.64 4.44
N VAL A 96 -7.86 -7.95 3.30
CA VAL A 96 -8.97 -7.05 3.03
C VAL A 96 -9.29 -6.98 1.53
N HIS A 97 -10.57 -6.85 1.21
CA HIS A 97 -11.09 -6.60 -0.13
C HIS A 97 -11.86 -5.28 -0.17
N PHE A 98 -11.62 -4.45 -1.18
CA PHE A 98 -12.35 -3.21 -1.41
C PHE A 98 -13.41 -3.42 -2.48
N LYS A 99 -14.67 -3.27 -2.11
CA LYS A 99 -15.80 -3.26 -3.05
C LYS A 99 -15.91 -1.91 -3.73
N CYS A 100 -15.52 -1.86 -5.01
CA CYS A 100 -15.58 -0.70 -5.88
C CYS A 100 -16.69 -0.94 -6.93
N GLY A 101 -17.90 -0.47 -6.64
CA GLY A 101 -19.09 -0.89 -7.41
C GLY A 101 -19.29 -2.40 -7.33
N ASP A 102 -19.35 -3.07 -8.49
CA ASP A 102 -19.55 -4.53 -8.58
C ASP A 102 -18.25 -5.35 -8.52
N HIS A 103 -17.09 -4.69 -8.38
CA HIS A 103 -15.79 -5.37 -8.36
C HIS A 103 -15.20 -5.41 -6.95
N SER A 104 -14.54 -6.52 -6.63
CA SER A 104 -13.79 -6.70 -5.39
C SER A 104 -12.30 -6.61 -5.68
N VAL A 105 -11.60 -5.70 -5.00
CA VAL A 105 -10.17 -5.45 -5.21
C VAL A 105 -9.37 -5.92 -3.98
N PRO A 106 -8.50 -6.95 -4.09
CA PRO A 106 -7.73 -7.48 -2.96
C PRO A 106 -6.59 -6.54 -2.55
N ALA A 107 -6.33 -6.44 -1.25
CA ALA A 107 -5.23 -5.67 -0.69
C ALA A 107 -4.78 -6.18 0.70
N HIS A 108 -3.73 -5.53 1.23
CA HIS A 108 -3.09 -5.88 2.50
C HIS A 108 -3.18 -4.70 3.48
N LYS A 109 -3.89 -4.88 4.61
CA LYS A 109 -4.12 -3.86 5.65
C LYS A 109 -2.80 -3.25 6.13
N THR A 110 -1.81 -4.08 6.41
CA THR A 110 -0.48 -3.65 6.87
C THR A 110 0.18 -2.65 5.91
N ILE A 111 0.12 -2.93 4.60
CA ILE A 111 0.75 -2.07 3.58
C ILE A 111 -0.02 -0.76 3.46
N LEU A 112 -1.35 -0.83 3.43
CA LEU A 112 -2.21 0.35 3.33
C LEU A 112 -2.09 1.25 4.57
N ALA A 113 -2.19 0.68 5.77
CA ALA A 113 -2.05 1.41 7.03
C ALA A 113 -0.67 2.06 7.18
N ALA A 114 0.40 1.40 6.71
CA ALA A 114 1.73 2.01 6.68
C ALA A 114 1.82 3.18 5.67
N SER A 115 1.02 3.15 4.61
CA SER A 115 1.08 4.15 3.52
C SER A 115 0.33 5.45 3.82
N SER A 116 -0.68 5.41 4.68
CA SER A 116 -1.52 6.56 4.99
C SER A 116 -2.18 6.46 6.36
N PRO A 117 -2.15 7.53 7.17
CA PRO A 117 -2.94 7.63 8.40
C PRO A 117 -4.43 7.35 8.18
N PHE A 118 -4.98 7.78 7.04
CA PHE A 118 -6.37 7.47 6.69
C PHE A 118 -6.64 5.97 6.66
N PHE A 119 -5.75 5.19 6.02
CA PHE A 119 -5.93 3.74 5.93
C PHE A 119 -5.68 3.06 7.27
N GLU A 120 -4.74 3.57 8.08
CA GLU A 120 -4.53 3.07 9.43
C GLU A 120 -5.80 3.20 10.27
N ASP A 121 -6.39 4.40 10.32
CA ASP A 121 -7.63 4.63 11.07
C ASP A 121 -8.81 3.83 10.48
N ALA A 122 -8.93 3.80 9.15
CA ALA A 122 -10.02 3.12 8.47
C ALA A 122 -9.96 1.60 8.59
N LEU A 123 -8.78 0.98 8.64
CA LEU A 123 -8.62 -0.47 8.58
C LEU A 123 -8.29 -1.11 9.92
N LEU A 124 -7.68 -0.38 10.85
CA LEU A 124 -7.18 -0.92 12.11
C LEU A 124 -7.92 -0.41 13.34
N SER A 125 -8.97 0.40 13.15
CA SER A 125 -9.91 0.72 14.23
C SER A 125 -10.59 -0.54 14.77
N GLU A 126 -10.99 -0.51 16.05
CA GLU A 126 -11.67 -1.63 16.70
C GLU A 126 -12.93 -2.11 15.95
N GLU A 127 -13.60 -1.21 15.22
CA GLU A 127 -14.75 -1.52 14.39
C GLU A 127 -14.38 -2.30 13.12
N ASN A 128 -13.24 -1.97 12.50
CA ASN A 128 -12.90 -2.42 11.16
C ASN A 128 -11.75 -3.45 11.11
N LYS A 129 -10.99 -3.64 12.20
CA LYS A 129 -9.84 -4.54 12.23
C LYS A 129 -10.17 -5.98 11.86
N GLU A 130 -11.37 -6.46 12.18
CA GLU A 130 -11.86 -7.80 11.84
C GLU A 130 -12.59 -7.85 10.49
N LYS A 131 -12.93 -6.70 9.89
CA LYS A 131 -13.61 -6.67 8.59
C LYS A 131 -12.66 -7.11 7.50
N THR A 132 -13.10 -8.02 6.65
CA THR A 132 -12.37 -8.47 5.46
C THR A 132 -12.85 -7.76 4.20
N GLU A 133 -13.86 -6.90 4.29
CA GLU A 133 -14.47 -6.22 3.16
C GLU A 133 -14.83 -4.77 3.51
N ILE A 134 -14.45 -3.84 2.64
CA ILE A 134 -14.66 -2.40 2.81
C ILE A 134 -15.30 -1.84 1.53
N ASN A 135 -16.40 -1.09 1.65
CA ASN A 135 -17.02 -0.46 0.50
C ASN A 135 -16.31 0.86 0.17
N LEU A 136 -16.02 1.06 -1.11
CA LEU A 136 -15.40 2.27 -1.65
C LEU A 136 -16.21 2.74 -2.86
N ASP A 137 -16.77 3.94 -2.76
CA ASP A 137 -17.55 4.53 -3.85
C ASP A 137 -16.60 5.13 -4.90
N CYS A 138 -16.08 4.28 -5.79
CA CYS A 138 -15.29 4.68 -6.93
C CYS A 138 -15.27 3.61 -8.02
N LYS A 139 -14.72 3.97 -9.19
CA LYS A 139 -14.40 2.99 -10.22
C LYS A 139 -13.26 2.07 -9.76
N PRO A 140 -13.30 0.76 -10.07
CA PRO A 140 -12.23 -0.18 -9.72
C PRO A 140 -10.87 0.28 -10.23
N GLU A 141 -10.80 0.73 -11.48
CA GLU A 141 -9.55 1.13 -12.14
C GLU A 141 -8.89 2.32 -11.42
N VAL A 142 -9.70 3.25 -10.91
CA VAL A 142 -9.21 4.42 -10.15
C VAL A 142 -8.57 3.98 -8.85
N PHE A 143 -9.17 3.03 -8.13
CA PHE A 143 -8.58 2.51 -6.90
C PHE A 143 -7.35 1.64 -7.18
N GLU A 144 -7.34 0.87 -8.27
CA GLU A 144 -6.16 0.12 -8.70
C GLU A 144 -4.96 1.04 -8.98
N TYR A 145 -5.17 2.23 -9.55
CA TYR A 145 -4.09 3.22 -9.69
C TYR A 145 -3.52 3.65 -8.33
N VAL A 146 -4.37 3.89 -7.34
CA VAL A 146 -3.93 4.19 -5.97
C VAL A 146 -3.11 3.04 -5.39
N LEU A 147 -3.61 1.80 -5.50
CA LEU A 147 -2.90 0.62 -5.01
C LEU A 147 -1.55 0.44 -5.72
N ARG A 148 -1.48 0.57 -7.05
CA ARG A 148 -0.22 0.48 -7.79
C ARG A 148 0.78 1.52 -7.30
N TYR A 149 0.33 2.75 -7.04
CA TYR A 149 1.20 3.77 -6.47
C TYR A 149 1.69 3.41 -5.06
N ILE A 150 0.81 2.92 -4.17
CA ILE A 150 1.19 2.51 -2.82
C ILE A 150 2.23 1.38 -2.84
N TYR A 151 2.04 0.36 -3.68
CA TYR A 151 2.91 -0.83 -3.69
C TYR A 151 4.21 -0.64 -4.48
N THR A 152 4.25 0.30 -5.43
CA THR A 152 5.41 0.46 -6.33
C THR A 152 6.11 1.82 -6.21
N GLY A 153 5.45 2.80 -5.59
CA GLY A 153 5.87 4.19 -5.55
C GLY A 153 5.85 4.89 -6.92
N LYS A 154 5.25 4.28 -7.94
CA LYS A 154 5.26 4.76 -9.32
C LYS A 154 3.84 4.94 -9.84
N MET A 155 3.63 6.03 -10.56
CA MET A 155 2.46 6.25 -11.40
C MET A 155 2.87 7.18 -12.53
N ASN A 156 2.49 6.85 -13.76
CA ASN A 156 2.57 7.77 -14.88
C ASN A 156 1.20 8.41 -15.08
N VAL A 157 1.01 9.62 -14.54
CA VAL A 157 -0.29 10.32 -14.60
C VAL A 157 -0.61 10.76 -16.04
N GLU A 158 0.40 10.88 -16.91
CA GLU A 158 0.21 11.29 -18.30
C GLU A 158 -0.45 10.20 -19.16
N ASP A 159 -0.36 8.93 -18.74
CA ASP A 159 -1.00 7.80 -19.44
C ASP A 159 -2.50 7.67 -19.06
N LEU A 160 -2.98 8.44 -18.08
CA LEU A 160 -4.35 8.37 -17.59
C LEU A 160 -5.28 9.25 -18.43
N SER A 161 -6.54 8.80 -18.57
CA SER A 161 -7.59 9.62 -19.18
C SER A 161 -7.96 10.80 -18.27
N ASP A 162 -8.47 11.89 -18.83
CA ASP A 162 -8.88 13.06 -18.04
C ASP A 162 -9.94 12.68 -16.98
N ASN A 163 -10.87 11.78 -17.31
CA ASN A 163 -11.88 11.29 -16.37
C ASN A 163 -11.26 10.48 -15.22
N ASP A 164 -10.22 9.68 -15.49
CA ASP A 164 -9.52 8.93 -14.45
C ASP A 164 -8.69 9.86 -13.56
N VAL A 165 -8.06 10.89 -14.13
CA VAL A 165 -7.35 11.93 -13.36
C VAL A 165 -8.30 12.65 -12.41
N ILE A 166 -9.51 12.99 -12.86
CA ILE A 166 -10.52 13.65 -12.02
C ILE A 166 -11.01 12.69 -10.91
N GLY A 167 -11.35 11.45 -11.25
CA GLY A 167 -11.78 10.46 -10.25
C GLY A 167 -10.69 10.16 -9.20
N LEU A 168 -9.44 10.10 -9.66
CA LEU A 168 -8.27 9.88 -8.84
C LEU A 168 -8.02 11.06 -7.88
N PHE A 169 -8.24 12.30 -8.34
CA PHE A 169 -8.13 13.49 -7.50
C PHE A 169 -9.05 13.42 -6.27
N THR A 170 -10.35 13.14 -6.48
CA THR A 170 -11.34 13.02 -5.40
C THR A 170 -10.93 11.95 -4.38
N LEU A 171 -10.48 10.80 -4.87
CA LEU A 171 -10.12 9.68 -4.01
C LEU A 171 -8.86 9.95 -3.17
N ILE A 172 -7.83 10.55 -3.78
CA ILE A 172 -6.56 10.83 -3.11
C ILE A 172 -6.71 11.88 -2.01
N GLN A 173 -7.56 12.89 -2.22
CA GLN A 173 -7.81 13.91 -1.20
C GLN A 173 -8.29 13.26 0.10
N LYS A 174 -9.23 12.31 0.01
CA LYS A 174 -9.73 11.53 1.15
C LYS A 174 -8.64 10.64 1.76
N MET A 175 -7.86 9.96 0.92
CA MET A 175 -6.85 8.99 1.34
C MET A 175 -5.54 9.59 1.85
N GLN A 176 -5.40 10.92 1.86
CA GLN A 176 -4.22 11.62 2.41
C GLN A 176 -2.88 11.15 1.81
N LEU A 177 -2.80 11.03 0.47
CA LEU A 177 -1.56 10.70 -0.25
C LEU A 177 -0.96 11.96 -0.92
N PRO A 178 -0.30 12.87 -0.18
CA PRO A 178 0.00 14.24 -0.63
C PRO A 178 0.92 14.31 -1.86
N ARG A 179 1.84 13.36 -2.02
CA ARG A 179 2.73 13.34 -3.18
C ARG A 179 2.01 12.95 -4.46
N LEU A 180 1.12 11.96 -4.37
CA LEU A 180 0.29 11.58 -5.49
C LEU A 180 -0.72 12.70 -5.80
N LEU A 181 -1.27 13.33 -4.76
CA LEU A 181 -2.15 14.49 -4.89
C LEU A 181 -1.49 15.61 -5.69
N ASN A 182 -0.25 15.95 -5.39
CA ASN A 182 0.50 16.99 -6.11
C ASN A 182 0.67 16.65 -7.61
N ALA A 183 1.00 15.40 -7.93
CA ALA A 183 1.16 14.95 -9.32
C ALA A 183 -0.17 15.00 -10.09
N VAL A 184 -1.23 14.49 -9.48
CA VAL A 184 -2.59 14.48 -10.06
C VAL A 184 -3.13 15.89 -10.21
N THR A 185 -2.96 16.77 -9.21
CA THR A 185 -3.37 18.18 -9.27
C THR A 185 -2.69 18.90 -10.43
N LYS A 186 -1.39 18.66 -10.63
CA LYS A 186 -0.65 19.27 -11.74
C LYS A 186 -1.24 18.88 -13.10
N ARG A 187 -1.57 17.60 -13.29
CA ARG A 187 -2.20 17.10 -14.52
C ARG A 187 -3.66 17.53 -14.66
N MET A 188 -4.39 17.63 -13.56
CA MET A 188 -5.78 18.09 -13.55
C MET A 188 -5.90 19.54 -14.02
N ASN A 189 -4.94 20.41 -13.65
CA ASN A 189 -4.91 21.80 -14.08
C ASN A 189 -4.64 22.01 -15.58
N THR A 190 -4.29 20.96 -16.33
CA THR A 190 -4.13 21.01 -17.79
C THR A 190 -5.34 20.47 -18.54
N ILE A 191 -6.37 19.98 -17.84
CA ILE A 191 -7.59 19.43 -18.45
C ILE A 191 -8.48 20.59 -18.93
N GLU A 192 -8.88 20.54 -20.19
CA GLU A 192 -9.88 21.48 -20.72
C GLU A 192 -11.28 21.12 -20.20
N MET A 193 -12.02 22.13 -19.73
CA MET A 193 -13.41 21.94 -19.34
C MET A 193 -14.25 21.60 -20.57
N SER A 194 -14.96 20.49 -20.51
CA SER A 194 -15.86 20.02 -21.55
C SER A 194 -17.19 19.58 -20.95
N VAL A 195 -18.22 19.42 -21.80
CA VAL A 195 -19.54 18.95 -21.34
C VAL A 195 -19.46 17.54 -20.76
N GLU A 196 -18.47 16.75 -21.16
CA GLU A 196 -18.28 15.36 -20.72
C GLU A 196 -17.66 15.28 -19.32
N ASN A 197 -16.80 16.22 -18.94
CA ASN A 197 -16.06 16.20 -17.68
C ASN A 197 -16.52 17.25 -16.64
N VAL A 198 -17.34 18.24 -17.05
CA VAL A 198 -17.76 19.34 -16.17
C VAL A 198 -18.48 18.88 -14.91
N GLY A 199 -19.27 17.80 -14.99
CA GLY A 199 -19.95 17.23 -13.83
C GLY A 199 -18.96 16.65 -12.81
N LEU A 200 -17.98 15.88 -13.31
CA LEU A 200 -16.94 15.27 -12.48
C LEU A 200 -15.99 16.32 -11.87
N MET A 201 -15.77 17.45 -12.55
CA MET A 201 -14.93 18.55 -12.03
C MET A 201 -15.65 19.40 -10.97
N TYR A 202 -16.98 19.42 -10.96
CA TYR A 202 -17.76 20.23 -10.01
C TYR A 202 -17.77 19.61 -8.60
N GLU A 203 -17.92 18.28 -8.49
CA GLU A 203 -17.98 17.56 -7.21
C GLU A 203 -16.78 17.88 -6.28
N PRO A 204 -15.51 17.66 -6.69
CA PRO A 204 -14.35 17.96 -5.85
C PRO A 204 -14.17 19.46 -5.55
N ALA A 205 -14.63 20.36 -6.44
CA ALA A 205 -14.53 21.81 -6.23
C ALA A 205 -15.45 22.33 -5.11
N VAL A 206 -16.57 21.64 -4.85
CA VAL A 206 -17.51 21.97 -3.77
C VAL A 206 -16.99 21.47 -2.42
N GLU A 207 -16.41 20.27 -2.36
CA GLU A 207 -15.83 19.71 -1.13
C GLU A 207 -14.61 20.49 -0.64
N THR A 208 -13.77 20.99 -1.56
CA THR A 208 -12.57 21.76 -1.21
C THR A 208 -12.91 23.08 -0.51
N LYS A 209 -14.08 23.68 -0.76
CA LYS A 209 -14.55 24.90 -0.06
C LYS A 209 -15.11 24.65 1.33
N SER A 210 -15.41 23.41 1.70
CA SER A 210 -15.99 23.05 2.99
C SER A 210 -14.93 22.73 4.06
N ASN A 211 -13.66 22.64 3.66
CA ASN A 211 -12.51 22.28 4.51
C ASN A 211 -11.51 23.43 4.72
N ILE A 212 -11.90 24.69 4.45
CA ILE A 212 -11.11 25.90 4.70
C ILE A 212 -11.86 26.82 5.66
#